data_AF-A0A444JSK4-F1
#
_entry.id   AF-A0A444JSK4-F1
#
_cell.length_a   1.000
_cell.length_b   1.000
_cell.length_c   1.000
_cell.angle_alpha   90.00
_cell.angle_beta   90.00
_cell.angle_gamma   90.00
#
_symmetry.space_group_name_H-M   'P 1'
#
loop_
_entity.id
_entity.type
_entity.pdbx_description
1 polymer ?
#
loop_
_entity_poly.entity_id
_entity_poly.type
_entity_poly.pdbx_seq_one_letter_code
_entity_poly.pdbx_strand_id
1 'polypeptide(L)'
;MKPVLFLVHGMGNHTEASFKSEVVTSLNAALSYYPNPDTTNIESAFDIVVFSYNDIFENYLEKLKNEFGDIITAATSMPELAAINDVVDFKNDLRSISEKVLFTTHWLDVVLYRFTLLGEAIRARFTSQLSQLIRSRGSSNVHIIAHSLGTAVTLDALSILYDKNLLIDPTDGKLNPIVNRLGSVTYLANVAKILEDIVPVDQTVVNPSDTGCSNRVFNVNHQLDPFTKVRPYKPTGALWTQLTNIDDELEHLATKFPHDVGNYLKNPVVNQPLFEVYFNSPNYSEGVDIAQRQFLANNKLVAASEEVIQLIEALKQPDGNDWQRFYSAFKAVYQLIKE
;
A
#
# COMPACT_ATOMS: atom_id res chain seq x y z
N MET A 1 -26.83 4.98 5.63
CA MET A 1 -25.90 5.18 4.49
C MET A 1 -24.75 4.21 4.69
N LYS A 2 -24.31 3.49 3.66
CA LYS A 2 -23.19 2.54 3.81
C LYS A 2 -21.86 3.29 4.00
N PRO A 3 -20.95 2.81 4.86
CA PRO A 3 -19.57 3.27 4.91
C PRO A 3 -18.85 2.99 3.58
N VAL A 4 -17.70 3.64 3.38
CA VAL A 4 -16.88 3.54 2.17
C VAL A 4 -15.58 2.81 2.45
N LEU A 5 -15.26 1.83 1.61
CA LEU A 5 -13.88 1.33 1.45
C LEU A 5 -13.22 2.09 0.30
N PHE A 6 -12.25 2.93 0.63
CA PHE A 6 -11.45 3.69 -0.33
C PHE A 6 -10.14 2.94 -0.59
N LEU A 7 -10.02 2.36 -1.78
CA LEU A 7 -8.95 1.44 -2.15
C LEU A 7 -7.86 2.18 -2.93
N VAL A 8 -6.60 1.98 -2.54
CA VAL A 8 -5.44 2.63 -3.15
C VAL A 8 -4.45 1.54 -3.57
N HIS A 9 -4.30 1.36 -4.87
CA HIS A 9 -3.46 0.28 -5.41
C HIS A 9 -1.96 0.56 -5.25
N GLY A 10 -1.16 -0.47 -5.49
CA GLY A 10 0.31 -0.39 -5.47
C GLY A 10 0.92 0.01 -6.80
N MET A 11 2.22 -0.24 -6.94
CA MET A 11 2.86 -0.25 -8.25
C MET A 11 2.26 -1.40 -9.07
N GLY A 12 1.95 -1.20 -10.34
CA GLY A 12 1.22 -2.21 -11.09
C GLY A 12 0.36 -1.65 -12.21
N ASN A 13 0.07 -2.46 -13.23
CA ASN A 13 -1.01 -2.15 -14.15
C ASN A 13 -2.35 -2.56 -13.52
N HIS A 14 -2.82 -1.72 -12.60
CA HIS A 14 -4.09 -1.88 -11.95
C HIS A 14 -5.13 -0.95 -12.58
N THR A 15 -6.07 -1.54 -13.31
CA THR A 15 -7.33 -0.84 -13.59
C THR A 15 -8.15 -0.76 -12.31
N GLU A 16 -9.05 0.23 -12.21
CA GLU A 16 -9.99 0.31 -11.08
C GLU A 16 -10.77 -0.99 -10.91
N ALA A 17 -11.21 -1.59 -12.01
CA ALA A 17 -11.98 -2.84 -12.01
C ALA A 17 -11.15 -4.04 -11.52
N SER A 18 -9.90 -4.18 -11.99
CA SER A 18 -9.06 -5.31 -11.61
C SER A 18 -8.66 -5.26 -10.14
N PHE A 19 -8.25 -4.10 -9.63
CA PHE A 19 -7.88 -3.96 -8.22
C PHE A 19 -9.08 -4.09 -7.29
N LYS A 20 -10.24 -3.52 -7.66
CA LYS A 20 -11.49 -3.74 -6.93
C LYS A 20 -11.83 -5.22 -6.84
N SER A 21 -11.77 -5.93 -7.96
CA SER A 21 -12.08 -7.36 -8.03
C SER A 21 -11.15 -8.18 -7.13
N GLU A 22 -9.86 -7.88 -7.12
CA GLU A 22 -8.86 -8.56 -6.30
C GLU A 22 -9.13 -8.39 -4.80
N VAL A 23 -9.38 -7.14 -4.36
CA VAL A 23 -9.69 -6.83 -2.95
C VAL A 23 -11.02 -7.43 -2.54
N VAL A 24 -12.08 -7.25 -3.32
CA VAL A 24 -13.42 -7.79 -3.03
C VAL A 24 -13.40 -9.32 -2.95
N THR A 25 -12.74 -9.98 -3.90
CA THR A 25 -12.61 -11.45 -3.88
C THR A 25 -11.88 -11.92 -2.62
N SER A 26 -10.82 -11.21 -2.23
CA SER A 26 -10.04 -11.54 -1.03
C SER A 26 -10.83 -11.35 0.27
N LEU A 27 -11.56 -10.24 0.40
CA LEU A 27 -12.42 -9.97 1.57
C LEU A 27 -13.62 -10.91 1.63
N ASN A 28 -14.24 -11.24 0.51
CA ASN A 28 -15.35 -12.21 0.48
C ASN A 28 -14.87 -13.63 0.83
N ALA A 29 -13.69 -14.02 0.34
CA ALA A 29 -13.07 -15.27 0.75
C ALA A 29 -12.79 -15.28 2.27
N ALA A 30 -12.23 -14.19 2.81
CA ALA A 30 -12.01 -14.03 4.24
C ALA A 30 -13.30 -14.14 5.07
N LEU A 31 -14.38 -13.47 4.66
CA LEU A 31 -15.68 -13.57 5.32
C LEU A 31 -16.20 -15.01 5.37
N SER A 32 -15.98 -15.78 4.30
CA SER A 32 -16.43 -17.18 4.23
C SER A 32 -15.73 -18.11 5.23
N TYR A 33 -14.59 -17.70 5.78
CA TYR A 33 -13.88 -18.48 6.80
C TYR A 33 -14.54 -18.43 8.18
N TYR A 34 -15.37 -17.42 8.44
CA TYR A 34 -16.05 -17.25 9.71
C TYR A 34 -17.38 -18.00 9.73
N PRO A 35 -17.77 -18.60 10.88
CA PRO A 35 -19.01 -19.37 10.98
C PRO A 35 -20.27 -18.51 10.89
N ASN A 36 -20.23 -17.29 11.44
CA ASN A 36 -21.36 -16.37 11.51
C ASN A 36 -20.90 -14.95 11.11
N PRO A 37 -20.53 -14.70 9.85
CA PRO A 37 -20.09 -13.39 9.42
C PRO A 37 -21.28 -12.41 9.38
N ASP A 38 -21.04 -11.13 9.71
CA ASP A 38 -22.09 -10.09 9.68
C ASP A 38 -22.62 -9.84 8.26
N THR A 39 -21.85 -10.25 7.25
CA THR A 39 -22.31 -10.30 5.86
C THR A 39 -21.63 -11.42 5.08
N THR A 40 -22.32 -11.92 4.05
CA THR A 40 -21.77 -12.87 3.07
C THR A 40 -20.93 -12.20 1.98
N ASN A 41 -21.07 -10.89 1.77
CA ASN A 41 -20.27 -10.14 0.80
C ASN A 41 -19.98 -8.71 1.28
N ILE A 42 -18.75 -8.25 1.08
CA ILE A 42 -18.30 -6.95 1.58
C ILE A 42 -19.06 -5.79 0.92
N GLU A 43 -19.49 -5.95 -0.33
CA GLU A 43 -20.22 -4.93 -1.11
C GLU A 43 -21.65 -4.68 -0.60
N SER A 44 -22.26 -5.63 0.11
CA SER A 44 -23.54 -5.36 0.80
C SER A 44 -23.36 -4.45 2.00
N ALA A 45 -22.18 -4.41 2.62
CA ALA A 45 -21.89 -3.60 3.79
C ALA A 45 -21.21 -2.26 3.43
N PHE A 46 -20.39 -2.22 2.39
CA PHE A 46 -19.60 -1.05 2.01
C PHE A 46 -19.84 -0.62 0.56
N ASP A 47 -19.83 0.69 0.34
CA ASP A 47 -19.60 1.25 -0.99
C ASP A 47 -18.09 1.24 -1.27
N ILE A 48 -17.67 0.67 -2.39
CA ILE A 48 -16.25 0.48 -2.70
C ILE A 48 -15.83 1.42 -3.82
N VAL A 49 -14.90 2.32 -3.49
CA VAL A 49 -14.35 3.34 -4.39
C VAL A 49 -12.86 3.08 -4.54
N VAL A 50 -12.38 3.04 -5.78
CA VAL A 50 -10.95 2.85 -6.07
C VAL A 50 -10.35 4.19 -6.47
N PHE A 51 -9.23 4.54 -5.85
CA PHE A 51 -8.38 5.63 -6.30
C PHE A 51 -7.41 5.09 -7.36
N SER A 52 -7.56 5.56 -8.60
CA SER A 52 -6.62 5.26 -9.68
C SER A 52 -5.78 6.48 -10.05
N TYR A 53 -4.51 6.21 -10.32
CA TYR A 53 -3.53 7.20 -10.73
C TYR A 53 -2.58 6.73 -11.84
N ASN A 54 -2.82 5.54 -12.40
CA ASN A 54 -1.98 4.98 -13.46
C ASN A 54 -1.95 5.84 -14.72
N ASP A 55 -3.08 6.47 -15.05
CA ASP A 55 -3.19 7.40 -16.17
C ASP A 55 -2.19 8.57 -16.06
N ILE A 56 -1.81 9.00 -14.86
CA ILE A 56 -0.82 10.08 -14.68
C ILE A 56 0.56 9.61 -15.16
N PHE A 57 0.96 8.39 -14.80
CA PHE A 57 2.23 7.82 -15.25
C PHE A 57 2.19 7.48 -16.73
N GLU A 58 1.15 6.79 -17.20
CA GLU A 58 1.00 6.38 -18.61
C GLU A 58 1.05 7.59 -19.55
N ASN A 59 0.30 8.66 -19.25
CA ASN A 59 0.32 9.88 -20.05
C ASN A 59 1.70 10.55 -20.08
N TYR A 60 2.45 10.49 -18.97
CA TYR A 60 3.79 11.05 -18.92
C TYR A 60 4.79 10.22 -19.70
N LEU A 61 4.75 8.89 -19.53
CA LEU A 61 5.61 7.95 -20.26
C LEU A 61 5.34 7.97 -21.77
N GLU A 62 4.09 8.13 -22.19
CA GLU A 62 3.72 8.26 -23.60
C GLU A 62 4.30 9.55 -24.20
N LYS A 63 4.23 10.68 -23.49
CA LYS A 63 4.87 11.94 -23.93
C LYS A 63 6.37 11.78 -24.10
N LEU A 64 7.03 11.16 -23.13
CA LEU A 64 8.46 10.90 -23.19
C LEU A 64 8.84 9.99 -24.35
N LYS A 65 8.08 8.93 -24.59
CA LYS A 65 8.28 8.04 -25.74
C LYS A 65 8.14 8.80 -27.06
N ASN A 66 7.19 9.72 -27.15
CA ASN A 66 6.98 10.54 -28.35
C ASN A 66 8.12 11.55 -28.57
N GLU A 67 8.72 12.08 -27.49
CA GLU A 67 9.83 13.04 -27.56
C GLU A 67 11.19 12.40 -27.85
N PHE A 68 11.49 11.26 -27.21
CA PHE A 68 12.80 10.62 -27.25
C PHE A 68 12.86 9.37 -28.15
N GLY A 69 11.74 8.95 -28.74
CA GLY A 69 11.61 7.76 -29.58
C GLY A 69 11.50 6.46 -28.79
N ASP A 70 12.22 6.34 -27.67
CA ASP A 70 12.12 5.21 -26.75
C ASP A 70 12.21 5.64 -25.28
N ILE A 71 11.66 4.80 -24.40
CA ILE A 71 11.53 5.09 -22.96
C ILE A 71 12.84 4.92 -22.18
N ILE A 72 13.78 4.12 -22.68
CA ILE A 72 15.10 3.93 -22.05
C ILE A 72 15.90 5.22 -22.23
N THR A 73 15.91 5.76 -23.44
CA THR A 73 16.52 7.05 -23.75
C THR A 73 15.86 8.16 -22.94
N ALA A 74 14.53 8.19 -22.84
CA ALA A 74 13.85 9.15 -21.99
C ALA A 74 14.23 9.01 -20.50
N ALA A 75 14.14 7.81 -19.93
CA ALA A 75 14.45 7.57 -18.52
C ALA A 75 15.92 7.89 -18.21
N THR A 76 16.85 7.49 -19.07
CA THR A 76 18.28 7.80 -18.88
C THR A 76 18.61 9.29 -19.07
N SER A 77 17.72 10.05 -19.72
CA SER A 77 17.86 11.50 -19.90
C SER A 77 17.24 12.33 -18.77
N MET A 78 16.49 11.72 -17.85
CA MET A 78 15.90 12.42 -16.69
C MET A 78 16.98 12.88 -15.71
N PRO A 79 17.11 14.20 -15.46
CA PRO A 79 18.02 14.72 -14.43
C PRO A 79 17.74 14.14 -13.04
N GLU A 80 16.48 13.82 -12.75
CA GLU A 80 16.01 13.24 -11.50
C GLU A 80 16.62 11.84 -11.29
N LEU A 81 16.67 11.02 -12.35
CA LEU A 81 17.37 9.73 -12.35
C LEU A 81 18.91 9.89 -12.39
N ALA A 82 19.41 11.05 -12.84
CA ALA A 82 20.83 11.39 -12.75
C ALA A 82 21.26 11.68 -11.30
N ALA A 83 20.39 12.30 -10.50
CA ALA A 83 20.62 12.58 -9.08
C ALA A 83 20.64 11.31 -8.22
N ILE A 84 20.01 10.22 -8.68
CA ILE A 84 20.13 8.89 -8.08
C ILE A 84 21.46 8.25 -8.50
N ASN A 85 22.60 8.85 -8.09
CA ASN A 85 23.94 8.27 -8.25
C ASN A 85 24.05 6.86 -7.62
N ASP A 86 23.11 6.56 -6.73
CA ASP A 86 22.98 5.34 -5.95
C ASP A 86 22.46 4.13 -6.73
N VAL A 87 21.98 4.28 -7.98
CA VAL A 87 21.47 3.15 -8.76
C VAL A 87 22.15 3.06 -10.13
N VAL A 88 23.49 3.07 -10.12
CA VAL A 88 24.34 2.73 -11.29
C VAL A 88 23.91 1.40 -11.91
N ASP A 89 23.57 0.42 -11.08
CA ASP A 89 23.08 -0.89 -11.53
C ASP A 89 21.74 -0.79 -12.27
N PHE A 90 20.85 0.12 -11.87
CA PHE A 90 19.58 0.34 -12.59
C PHE A 90 19.81 1.00 -13.94
N LYS A 91 20.74 1.95 -14.07
CA LYS A 91 21.06 2.51 -15.40
C LYS A 91 21.69 1.47 -16.32
N ASN A 92 22.50 0.56 -15.79
CA ASN A 92 23.08 -0.53 -16.54
C ASN A 92 22.04 -1.60 -16.89
N ASP A 93 21.16 -1.93 -15.96
CA ASP A 93 20.05 -2.86 -16.16
C ASP A 93 19.01 -2.27 -17.13
N LEU A 94 18.67 -0.98 -17.04
CA LEU A 94 17.83 -0.26 -18.01
C LEU A 94 18.32 -0.44 -19.46
N ARG A 95 19.65 -0.49 -19.66
CA ARG A 95 20.27 -0.64 -20.98
C ARG A 95 20.30 -2.09 -21.47
N SER A 96 20.27 -3.07 -20.56
CA SER A 96 20.31 -4.51 -20.87
C SER A 96 18.92 -5.15 -20.93
N ILE A 97 17.95 -4.52 -20.27
CA ILE A 97 16.56 -4.94 -20.18
C ILE A 97 15.81 -4.51 -21.46
N SER A 98 15.18 -5.46 -22.15
CA SER A 98 14.33 -5.14 -23.31
C SER A 98 13.22 -4.16 -22.94
N GLU A 99 12.84 -3.25 -23.85
CA GLU A 99 11.76 -2.26 -23.66
C GLU A 99 10.47 -2.83 -23.03
N LYS A 100 10.12 -4.09 -23.36
CA LYS A 100 8.96 -4.78 -22.77
C LYS A 100 9.05 -4.93 -21.27
N VAL A 101 10.23 -5.26 -20.75
CA VAL A 101 10.41 -5.55 -19.33
C VAL A 101 10.29 -4.26 -18.53
N LEU A 102 10.84 -3.13 -18.99
CA LEU A 102 10.67 -1.83 -18.33
C LEU A 102 9.23 -1.33 -18.30
N PHE A 103 8.47 -1.58 -19.37
CA PHE A 103 7.03 -1.31 -19.41
C PHE A 103 6.22 -2.25 -18.51
N THR A 104 6.67 -3.49 -18.29
CA THR A 104 6.01 -4.44 -17.36
C THR A 104 6.54 -4.37 -15.93
N THR A 105 7.69 -3.75 -15.68
CA THR A 105 8.29 -3.64 -14.36
C THR A 105 7.93 -2.30 -13.76
N HIS A 106 6.81 -2.30 -13.04
CA HIS A 106 6.19 -1.20 -12.29
C HIS A 106 7.08 -0.45 -11.29
N TRP A 107 8.37 -0.78 -11.23
CA TRP A 107 9.41 0.00 -10.57
C TRP A 107 9.45 1.47 -11.01
N LEU A 108 9.23 1.74 -12.30
CA LEU A 108 9.30 3.11 -12.82
C LEU A 108 8.23 4.01 -12.18
N ASP A 109 7.05 3.46 -11.84
CA ASP A 109 6.00 4.18 -11.12
C ASP A 109 6.50 4.69 -9.76
N VAL A 110 7.32 3.88 -9.06
CA VAL A 110 7.90 4.25 -7.77
C VAL A 110 8.89 5.41 -7.92
N VAL A 111 9.76 5.32 -8.93
CA VAL A 111 10.72 6.39 -9.25
C VAL A 111 9.97 7.67 -9.62
N LEU A 112 9.01 7.58 -10.53
CA LEU A 112 8.22 8.70 -11.00
C LEU A 112 7.46 9.37 -9.86
N TYR A 113 6.82 8.57 -8.99
CA TYR A 113 6.15 9.09 -7.82
C TYR A 113 7.10 9.86 -6.91
N ARG A 114 8.28 9.28 -6.62
CA ARG A 114 9.19 9.80 -5.60
C ARG A 114 9.97 11.02 -6.07
N PHE A 115 10.43 11.03 -7.31
CA PHE A 115 11.45 11.95 -7.79
C PHE A 115 10.93 13.00 -8.77
N THR A 116 9.65 12.96 -9.15
CA THR A 116 9.08 13.92 -10.10
C THR A 116 7.85 14.63 -9.52
N LEU A 117 7.40 15.70 -10.19
CA LEU A 117 6.17 16.42 -9.85
C LEU A 117 4.89 15.58 -10.04
N LEU A 118 4.98 14.39 -10.64
CA LEU A 118 3.83 13.49 -10.75
C LEU A 118 3.31 13.06 -9.38
N GLY A 119 4.20 12.90 -8.39
CA GLY A 119 3.78 12.63 -7.01
C GLY A 119 2.86 13.72 -6.46
N GLU A 120 3.12 15.00 -6.76
CA GLU A 120 2.26 16.11 -6.34
C GLU A 120 0.88 16.06 -7.01
N ALA A 121 0.84 15.77 -8.31
CA ALA A 121 -0.41 15.64 -9.05
C ALA A 121 -1.27 14.48 -8.50
N ILE A 122 -0.64 13.36 -8.16
CA ILE A 122 -1.30 12.19 -7.55
C ILE A 122 -1.87 12.57 -6.18
N ARG A 123 -1.07 13.20 -5.32
CA ARG A 123 -1.52 13.62 -3.98
C ARG A 123 -2.66 14.65 -4.07
N ALA A 124 -2.60 15.61 -4.99
CA ALA A 124 -3.67 16.58 -5.19
C ALA A 124 -4.98 15.93 -5.67
N ARG A 125 -4.89 14.94 -6.56
CA ARG A 125 -6.06 14.16 -7.00
C ARG A 125 -6.64 13.35 -5.83
N PHE A 126 -5.78 12.69 -5.05
CA PHE A 126 -6.17 11.91 -3.88
C PHE A 126 -6.92 12.77 -2.87
N THR A 127 -6.35 13.91 -2.47
CA THR A 127 -6.96 14.79 -1.47
C THR A 127 -8.29 15.34 -1.93
N SER A 128 -8.42 15.69 -3.22
CA SER A 128 -9.69 16.13 -3.81
C SER A 128 -10.77 15.05 -3.72
N GLN A 129 -10.48 13.82 -4.15
CA GLN A 129 -11.44 12.72 -4.10
C GLN A 129 -11.81 12.35 -2.67
N LEU A 130 -10.82 12.20 -1.77
CA LEU A 130 -11.08 11.87 -0.38
C LEU A 130 -11.91 12.95 0.33
N SER A 131 -11.63 14.23 0.07
CA SER A 131 -12.42 15.34 0.63
C SER A 131 -13.89 15.28 0.18
N GLN A 132 -14.15 14.87 -1.06
CA GLN A 132 -15.53 14.67 -1.54
C GLN A 132 -16.22 13.49 -0.84
N LEU A 133 -15.50 12.38 -0.61
CA LEU A 133 -16.02 11.25 0.16
C LEU A 133 -16.33 11.64 1.60
N ILE A 134 -15.41 12.33 2.29
CA ILE A 134 -15.61 12.81 3.65
C ILE A 134 -16.83 13.73 3.72
N ARG A 135 -16.97 14.70 2.80
CA ARG A 135 -18.13 15.61 2.77
C ARG A 135 -19.45 14.89 2.52
N SER A 136 -19.46 13.85 1.69
CA SER A 136 -20.70 13.14 1.31
C SER A 136 -21.09 12.03 2.28
N ARG A 137 -20.13 11.44 3.00
CA ARG A 137 -20.33 10.25 3.84
C ARG A 137 -20.04 10.44 5.33
N GLY A 138 -19.32 11.50 5.69
CA GLY A 138 -18.75 11.70 7.02
C GLY A 138 -17.41 10.95 7.16
N SER A 139 -16.43 11.58 7.82
CA SER A 139 -15.05 11.05 7.90
C SER A 139 -14.98 9.68 8.59
N SER A 140 -15.74 9.47 9.67
CA SER A 140 -15.74 8.22 10.43
C SER A 140 -16.28 7.02 9.65
N ASN A 141 -16.98 7.26 8.55
CA ASN A 141 -17.50 6.24 7.64
C ASN A 141 -16.55 5.95 6.47
N VAL A 142 -15.39 6.58 6.41
CA VAL A 142 -14.38 6.34 5.36
C VAL A 142 -13.26 5.49 5.94
N HIS A 143 -13.02 4.34 5.32
CA HIS A 143 -11.95 3.40 5.65
C HIS A 143 -11.05 3.23 4.43
N ILE A 144 -9.74 3.40 4.62
CA ILE A 144 -8.76 3.33 3.54
C ILE A 144 -8.04 1.99 3.59
N ILE A 145 -7.89 1.31 2.46
CA ILE A 145 -6.96 0.19 2.27
C ILE A 145 -5.96 0.60 1.20
N ALA A 146 -4.70 0.71 1.58
CA ALA A 146 -3.61 1.07 0.71
C ALA A 146 -2.61 -0.09 0.62
N HIS A 147 -2.11 -0.36 -0.59
CA HIS A 147 -1.18 -1.45 -0.85
C HIS A 147 0.12 -0.94 -1.48
N SER A 148 1.28 -1.42 -1.02
CA SER A 148 2.58 -1.13 -1.65
C SER A 148 2.79 0.38 -1.87
N LEU A 149 3.14 0.84 -3.09
CA LEU A 149 3.27 2.26 -3.44
C LEU A 149 2.08 3.12 -2.95
N GLY A 150 0.88 2.57 -2.97
CA GLY A 150 -0.33 3.23 -2.48
C GLY A 150 -0.25 3.63 -1.01
N THR A 151 0.57 2.96 -0.18
CA THR A 151 0.77 3.35 1.22
C THR A 151 1.54 4.66 1.33
N ALA A 152 2.55 4.88 0.50
CA ALA A 152 3.27 6.15 0.43
C ALA A 152 2.36 7.27 -0.09
N VAL A 153 1.62 7.01 -1.17
CA VAL A 153 0.62 7.93 -1.73
C VAL A 153 -0.38 8.38 -0.67
N THR A 154 -0.96 7.41 0.05
CA THR A 154 -1.95 7.65 1.09
C THR A 154 -1.37 8.48 2.23
N LEU A 155 -0.20 8.09 2.73
CA LEU A 155 0.41 8.75 3.88
C LEU A 155 0.80 10.20 3.56
N ASP A 156 1.42 10.43 2.40
CA ASP A 156 1.81 11.77 1.99
C ASP A 156 0.57 12.65 1.74
N ALA A 157 -0.42 12.12 1.03
CA ALA A 157 -1.63 12.86 0.71
C ALA A 157 -2.44 13.23 1.96
N LEU A 158 -2.56 12.31 2.93
CA LEU A 158 -3.20 12.60 4.21
C LEU A 158 -2.39 13.59 5.05
N SER A 159 -1.05 13.50 5.04
CA SER A 159 -0.17 14.46 5.72
C SER A 159 -0.28 15.87 5.13
N ILE A 160 -0.63 15.97 3.84
CA ILE A 160 -0.98 17.25 3.20
C ILE A 160 -2.40 17.66 3.58
N LEU A 161 -3.38 16.76 3.51
CA LEU A 161 -4.80 17.09 3.71
C LEU A 161 -5.09 17.56 5.14
N TYR A 162 -4.49 16.91 6.13
CA TYR A 162 -4.73 17.19 7.53
C TYR A 162 -3.67 18.12 8.11
N ASP A 163 -4.11 19.19 8.78
CA ASP A 163 -3.22 20.12 9.48
C ASP A 163 -3.50 20.08 10.99
N LYS A 164 -2.48 19.66 11.74
CA LYS A 164 -2.49 19.53 13.20
C LYS A 164 -2.68 20.85 13.95
N ASN A 165 -2.47 21.98 13.29
CA ASN A 165 -2.59 23.31 13.91
C ASN A 165 -3.98 23.92 13.73
N LEU A 166 -4.88 23.26 13.00
CA LEU A 166 -6.24 23.75 12.80
C LEU A 166 -7.09 23.48 14.04
N LEU A 167 -7.81 24.52 14.50
CA LEU A 167 -8.84 24.39 15.53
C LEU A 167 -10.23 24.17 14.93
N ILE A 168 -10.45 24.69 13.73
CA ILE A 168 -11.70 24.58 12.94
C ILE A 168 -11.27 24.38 11.48
N ASP A 169 -12.05 23.63 10.71
CA ASP A 169 -11.77 23.42 9.29
C ASP A 169 -11.80 24.76 8.53
N PRO A 170 -10.68 25.16 7.91
CA PRO A 170 -10.60 26.37 7.10
C PRO A 170 -11.34 26.19 5.77
N THR A 171 -11.64 27.31 5.12
CA THR A 171 -12.25 27.33 3.78
C THR A 171 -11.31 26.86 2.66
N ASP A 172 -10.01 26.66 2.95
CA ASP A 172 -8.98 26.28 1.98
C ASP A 172 -8.95 24.77 1.66
N GLY A 173 -9.79 23.97 2.33
CA GLY A 173 -9.93 22.55 2.08
C GLY A 173 -9.01 21.64 2.89
N LYS A 174 -8.22 22.17 3.84
CA LYS A 174 -7.56 21.35 4.86
C LYS A 174 -8.56 20.82 5.88
N LEU A 175 -8.21 19.71 6.53
CA LEU A 175 -9.04 19.06 7.54
C LEU A 175 -8.37 19.08 8.92
N ASN A 176 -9.16 19.35 9.95
CA ASN A 176 -8.78 19.16 11.34
C ASN A 176 -8.71 17.64 11.64
N PRO A 177 -7.57 17.13 12.16
CA PRO A 177 -7.39 15.69 12.40
C PRO A 177 -8.27 15.13 13.52
N ILE A 178 -8.71 15.97 14.47
CA ILE A 178 -9.55 15.56 15.60
C ILE A 178 -11.02 15.51 15.19
N VAL A 179 -11.49 16.51 14.44
CA VAL A 179 -12.90 16.61 14.04
C VAL A 179 -13.22 15.67 12.87
N ASN A 180 -12.29 15.50 11.94
CA ASN A 180 -12.50 14.73 10.72
C ASN A 180 -11.74 13.40 10.74
N ARG A 181 -11.76 12.68 11.87
CA ARG A 181 -11.09 11.38 11.98
C ARG A 181 -11.69 10.37 11.01
N LEU A 182 -10.82 9.70 10.26
CA LEU A 182 -11.17 8.56 9.42
C LEU A 182 -11.57 7.36 10.28
N GLY A 183 -12.43 6.50 9.74
CA GLY A 183 -12.81 5.24 10.40
C GLY A 183 -11.60 4.33 10.61
N SER A 184 -10.83 4.10 9.55
CA SER A 184 -9.54 3.42 9.65
C SER A 184 -8.63 3.70 8.45
N VAL A 185 -7.33 3.48 8.63
CA VAL A 185 -6.34 3.42 7.54
C VAL A 185 -5.56 2.12 7.65
N THR A 186 -5.55 1.33 6.60
CA THR A 186 -4.87 0.04 6.53
C THR A 186 -3.77 0.08 5.49
N TYR A 187 -2.53 -0.10 5.92
CA TYR A 187 -1.36 -0.22 5.07
C TYR A 187 -0.99 -1.70 4.92
N LEU A 188 -1.06 -2.19 3.69
CA LEU A 188 -0.63 -3.53 3.29
C LEU A 188 0.67 -3.40 2.52
N ALA A 189 1.67 -4.21 2.84
CA ALA A 189 2.99 -4.16 2.21
C ALA A 189 3.61 -2.75 2.25
N ASN A 190 3.75 -2.17 3.45
CA ASN A 190 4.01 -0.74 3.57
C ASN A 190 5.44 -0.34 3.18
N VAL A 191 5.56 0.42 2.08
CA VAL A 191 6.83 0.96 1.57
C VAL A 191 7.01 2.46 1.83
N ALA A 192 6.10 3.11 2.58
CA ALA A 192 6.12 4.55 2.80
C ALA A 192 7.43 5.05 3.43
N LYS A 193 8.07 4.24 4.29
CA LYS A 193 9.35 4.62 4.92
C LYS A 193 10.53 4.61 3.93
N ILE A 194 10.51 3.73 2.93
CA ILE A 194 11.52 3.69 1.87
C ILE A 194 11.34 4.92 0.95
N LEU A 195 10.09 5.28 0.70
CA LEU A 195 9.70 6.39 -0.18
C LEU A 195 9.53 7.72 0.56
N GLU A 196 9.98 7.80 1.82
CA GLU A 196 9.84 8.98 2.68
C GLU A 196 10.41 10.22 2.00
N ASP A 197 9.64 11.31 2.04
CA ASP A 197 10.01 12.59 1.47
C ASP A 197 9.86 13.74 2.47
N ILE A 198 8.78 14.53 2.33
CA ILE A 198 8.61 15.82 3.01
C ILE A 198 8.31 15.62 4.50
N VAL A 199 7.52 14.60 4.83
CA VAL A 199 7.05 14.36 6.20
C VAL A 199 7.67 13.06 6.71
N PRO A 200 8.48 13.11 7.79
CA PRO A 200 8.95 11.91 8.44
C PRO A 200 7.76 11.03 8.84
N VAL A 201 7.77 9.76 8.43
CA VAL A 201 6.62 8.85 8.57
C VAL A 201 6.28 8.56 10.04
N ASP A 202 7.22 8.79 10.96
CA ASP A 202 7.03 8.68 12.41
C ASP A 202 6.42 9.94 13.06
N GLN A 203 6.42 11.07 12.35
CA GLN A 203 5.89 12.37 12.78
C GLN A 203 4.58 12.74 12.06
N THR A 204 4.06 11.84 11.23
CA THR A 204 2.83 12.09 10.47
C THR A 204 1.61 12.24 11.39
N VAL A 205 0.68 13.09 10.95
CA VAL A 205 -0.67 13.20 11.52
C VAL A 205 -1.51 11.93 11.30
N VAL A 206 -1.07 11.04 10.41
CA VAL A 206 -1.72 9.76 10.13
C VAL A 206 -1.35 8.71 11.18
N ASN A 207 -1.76 8.96 12.41
CA ASN A 207 -1.56 8.06 13.55
C ASN A 207 -2.90 7.80 14.27
N PRO A 208 -2.99 6.74 15.09
CA PRO A 208 -4.23 6.39 15.77
C PRO A 208 -4.46 7.13 17.10
N SER A 209 -3.53 7.98 17.57
CA SER A 209 -3.69 8.70 18.84
C SER A 209 -4.78 9.77 18.81
N ASP A 210 -5.09 10.37 19.96
CA ASP A 210 -6.10 11.43 20.09
C ASP A 210 -5.80 12.69 19.27
N THR A 211 -4.56 12.86 18.80
CA THR A 211 -4.14 13.99 17.94
C THR A 211 -3.99 13.61 16.46
N GLY A 212 -4.17 12.33 16.11
CA GLY A 212 -4.07 11.83 14.74
C GLY A 212 -5.39 11.84 13.98
N CYS A 213 -5.31 11.67 12.66
CA CYS A 213 -6.46 11.79 11.74
C CYS A 213 -7.24 10.48 11.49
N SER A 214 -6.96 9.40 12.23
CA SER A 214 -7.64 8.11 12.06
C SER A 214 -8.00 7.47 13.39
N ASN A 215 -9.17 6.85 13.51
CA ASN A 215 -9.56 6.10 14.72
C ASN A 215 -8.77 4.79 14.88
N ARG A 216 -8.36 4.19 13.76
CA ARG A 216 -7.59 2.95 13.71
C ARG A 216 -6.56 3.03 12.61
N VAL A 217 -5.35 2.56 12.90
CA VAL A 217 -4.30 2.40 11.88
C VAL A 217 -3.81 0.97 11.96
N PHE A 218 -3.76 0.31 10.80
CA PHE A 218 -3.21 -1.03 10.63
C PHE A 218 -1.98 -0.93 9.75
N ASN A 219 -0.90 -1.56 10.19
CA ASN A 219 0.28 -1.76 9.35
C ASN A 219 0.54 -3.26 9.26
N VAL A 220 0.50 -3.80 8.05
CA VAL A 220 0.53 -5.24 7.81
C VAL A 220 1.61 -5.55 6.79
N ASN A 221 2.62 -6.29 7.21
CA ASN A 221 3.74 -6.71 6.38
C ASN A 221 3.84 -8.24 6.40
N HIS A 222 3.99 -8.82 5.20
CA HIS A 222 4.18 -10.26 5.08
C HIS A 222 5.65 -10.61 5.37
N GLN A 223 5.91 -11.73 6.03
CA GLN A 223 7.29 -12.13 6.33
C GLN A 223 8.10 -12.36 5.04
N LEU A 224 7.43 -12.96 4.06
CA LEU A 224 7.98 -13.29 2.74
C LEU A 224 7.95 -12.15 1.71
N ASP A 225 7.46 -10.96 2.07
CA ASP A 225 7.48 -9.81 1.16
C ASP A 225 8.78 -9.02 1.31
N PRO A 226 9.69 -9.05 0.32
CA PRO A 226 10.99 -8.41 0.43
C PRO A 226 10.92 -6.87 0.37
N PHE A 227 9.86 -6.30 -0.21
CA PHE A 227 9.75 -4.85 -0.36
C PHE A 227 9.64 -4.14 1.00
N THR A 228 9.03 -4.77 1.99
CA THR A 228 8.85 -4.19 3.32
C THR A 228 10.08 -4.35 4.23
N LYS A 229 11.10 -5.10 3.78
CA LYS A 229 12.28 -5.44 4.61
C LYS A 229 13.44 -4.47 4.46
N VAL A 230 13.45 -3.69 3.37
CA VAL A 230 14.53 -2.74 3.09
C VAL A 230 14.62 -1.66 4.16
N ARG A 231 13.51 -0.95 4.39
CA ARG A 231 13.39 0.04 5.46
C ARG A 231 12.03 -0.12 6.13
N PRO A 232 11.92 -1.05 7.09
CA PRO A 232 10.63 -1.40 7.70
C PRO A 232 9.97 -0.18 8.35
N TYR A 233 8.67 -0.03 8.14
CA TYR A 233 7.88 0.97 8.84
C TYR A 233 7.60 0.51 10.28
N LYS A 234 8.40 1.02 11.22
CA LYS A 234 8.29 0.72 12.66
C LYS A 234 8.23 2.03 13.44
N PRO A 235 7.11 2.79 13.35
CA PRO A 235 7.00 4.04 14.08
C PRO A 235 7.00 3.75 15.59
N THR A 236 7.61 4.64 16.36
CA THR A 236 7.76 4.48 17.82
C THR A 236 7.27 5.72 18.56
N GLY A 237 6.99 5.57 19.86
CA GLY A 237 6.55 6.68 20.72
C GLY A 237 5.04 6.69 21.00
N ALA A 238 4.62 7.66 21.82
CA ALA A 238 3.27 7.69 22.40
C ALA A 238 2.12 7.74 21.37
N LEU A 239 2.37 8.38 20.21
CA LEU A 239 1.38 8.52 19.13
C LEU A 239 0.99 7.18 18.47
N TRP A 240 1.83 6.16 18.63
CA TRP A 240 1.73 4.89 17.91
C TRP A 240 1.31 3.74 18.81
N THR A 241 0.93 4.02 20.07
CA THR A 241 0.52 3.01 21.05
C THR A 241 -0.74 2.23 20.65
N GLN A 242 -1.59 2.82 19.80
CA GLN A 242 -2.82 2.20 19.29
C GLN A 242 -2.67 1.65 17.86
N LEU A 243 -1.44 1.59 17.33
CA LEU A 243 -1.17 0.98 16.02
C LEU A 243 -1.34 -0.53 16.12
N THR A 244 -2.19 -1.11 15.29
CA THR A 244 -2.18 -2.56 15.07
C THR A 244 -1.10 -2.88 14.05
N ASN A 245 0.04 -3.34 14.52
CA ASN A 245 1.17 -3.71 13.68
C ASN A 245 1.27 -5.24 13.59
N ILE A 246 1.04 -5.79 12.40
CA ILE A 246 1.18 -7.21 12.09
C ILE A 246 2.42 -7.32 11.21
N ASP A 247 3.55 -7.67 11.81
CA ASP A 247 4.84 -7.77 11.13
C ASP A 247 5.40 -9.18 11.36
N ASP A 248 5.79 -9.84 10.29
CA ASP A 248 6.41 -11.18 10.31
C ASP A 248 5.52 -12.34 10.83
N GLU A 249 4.25 -12.10 11.17
CA GLU A 249 3.29 -13.15 11.57
C GLU A 249 2.68 -13.91 10.37
N LEU A 250 2.77 -13.33 9.17
CA LEU A 250 2.19 -13.91 7.97
C LEU A 250 3.23 -14.80 7.28
N GLU A 251 3.08 -16.10 7.46
CA GLU A 251 3.98 -17.13 6.91
C GLU A 251 3.37 -17.90 5.72
N HIS A 252 2.04 -17.86 5.57
CA HIS A 252 1.30 -18.62 4.55
C HIS A 252 0.87 -17.74 3.39
N LEU A 253 1.10 -18.21 2.15
CA LEU A 253 0.64 -17.51 0.96
C LEU A 253 -0.70 -18.07 0.49
N ALA A 254 -1.61 -17.15 0.18
CA ALA A 254 -2.89 -17.43 -0.47
C ALA A 254 -2.81 -17.27 -2.01
N THR A 255 -1.68 -16.81 -2.51
CA THR A 255 -1.35 -16.56 -3.92
C THR A 255 0.10 -17.00 -4.18
N LYS A 256 0.59 -16.83 -5.41
CA LYS A 256 1.99 -17.19 -5.73
C LYS A 256 2.99 -16.12 -5.30
N PHE A 257 2.60 -14.84 -5.28
CA PHE A 257 3.52 -13.74 -5.05
C PHE A 257 3.28 -13.14 -3.68
N PRO A 258 4.25 -13.16 -2.75
CA PRO A 258 4.07 -12.65 -1.39
C PRO A 258 3.50 -11.24 -1.30
N HIS A 259 3.82 -10.41 -2.30
CA HIS A 259 3.38 -9.03 -2.41
C HIS A 259 1.94 -8.85 -2.93
N ASP A 260 1.21 -9.91 -3.31
CA ASP A 260 -0.19 -9.77 -3.74
C ASP A 260 -1.10 -9.43 -2.56
N VAL A 261 -2.08 -8.53 -2.75
CA VAL A 261 -3.00 -8.07 -1.69
C VAL A 261 -3.76 -9.23 -1.04
N GLY A 262 -4.01 -10.28 -1.83
CA GLY A 262 -4.71 -11.49 -1.40
C GLY A 262 -4.01 -12.26 -0.28
N ASN A 263 -2.67 -12.23 -0.18
CA ASN A 263 -1.96 -12.90 0.92
C ASN A 263 -2.20 -12.23 2.26
N TYR A 264 -2.45 -10.91 2.24
CA TYR A 264 -2.71 -10.13 3.43
C TYR A 264 -4.17 -10.30 3.83
N LEU A 265 -5.10 -9.92 2.93
CA LEU A 265 -6.52 -9.81 3.27
C LEU A 265 -7.21 -11.15 3.54
N LYS A 266 -6.73 -12.26 2.98
CA LYS A 266 -7.30 -13.59 3.25
C LYS A 266 -6.84 -14.17 4.59
N ASN A 267 -5.76 -13.67 5.18
CA ASN A 267 -5.20 -14.23 6.40
C ASN A 267 -6.01 -13.78 7.63
N PRO A 268 -6.55 -14.69 8.46
CA PRO A 268 -7.35 -14.34 9.63
C PRO A 268 -6.64 -13.47 10.67
N VAL A 269 -5.30 -13.54 10.75
CA VAL A 269 -4.50 -12.60 11.59
C VAL A 269 -4.75 -11.15 11.17
N VAL A 270 -4.98 -10.91 9.88
CA VAL A 270 -5.21 -9.58 9.30
C VAL A 270 -6.69 -9.24 9.28
N ASN A 271 -7.54 -10.13 8.76
CA ASN A 271 -8.93 -9.79 8.54
C ASN A 271 -9.80 -9.82 9.81
N GLN A 272 -9.42 -10.57 10.86
CA GLN A 272 -10.13 -10.54 12.15
C GLN A 272 -10.20 -9.11 12.72
N PRO A 273 -9.08 -8.42 13.01
CA PRO A 273 -9.15 -7.11 13.63
C PRO A 273 -9.69 -6.04 12.65
N LEU A 274 -9.55 -6.23 11.34
CA LEU A 274 -10.20 -5.37 10.34
C LEU A 274 -11.72 -5.49 10.38
N PHE A 275 -12.25 -6.72 10.41
CA PHE A 275 -13.69 -6.97 10.44
C PHE A 275 -14.33 -6.49 11.74
N GLU A 276 -13.65 -6.61 12.88
CA GLU A 276 -14.15 -6.01 14.13
C GLU A 276 -14.34 -4.50 14.01
N VAL A 277 -13.43 -3.80 13.32
CA VAL A 277 -13.54 -2.36 13.09
C VAL A 277 -14.61 -2.03 12.03
N TYR A 278 -14.67 -2.81 10.96
CA TYR A 278 -15.60 -2.58 9.85
C TYR A 278 -17.06 -2.82 10.22
N PHE A 279 -17.31 -3.85 11.03
CA PHE A 279 -18.66 -4.25 11.43
C PHE A 279 -19.02 -3.85 12.87
N ASN A 280 -18.05 -3.29 13.62
CA ASN A 280 -18.20 -2.95 15.04
C ASN A 280 -18.74 -4.15 15.86
N SER A 281 -18.14 -5.32 15.63
CA SER A 281 -18.67 -6.62 16.04
C SER A 281 -17.56 -7.49 16.63
N PRO A 282 -17.63 -7.90 17.91
CA PRO A 282 -16.62 -8.76 18.53
C PRO A 282 -16.74 -10.23 18.10
N ASN A 283 -17.79 -10.60 17.34
CA ASN A 283 -18.05 -11.97 16.93
C ASN A 283 -16.91 -12.57 16.09
N TYR A 284 -16.11 -11.74 15.44
CA TYR A 284 -14.94 -12.18 14.67
C TYR A 284 -13.82 -12.74 15.56
N SER A 285 -13.67 -12.25 16.80
CA SER A 285 -12.76 -12.86 17.79
C SER A 285 -13.19 -14.28 18.15
N GLU A 286 -14.49 -14.54 18.35
CA GLU A 286 -14.99 -15.85 18.75
C GLU A 286 -14.84 -16.91 17.65
N GLY A 287 -14.86 -16.49 16.38
CA GLY A 287 -14.73 -17.36 15.22
C GLY A 287 -13.31 -17.55 14.67
N VAL A 288 -12.30 -16.88 15.23
CA VAL A 288 -10.96 -16.79 14.61
C VAL A 288 -10.26 -18.15 14.49
N ASP A 289 -10.40 -19.05 15.46
CA ASP A 289 -9.80 -20.38 15.40
C ASP A 289 -10.39 -21.25 14.29
N ILE A 290 -11.68 -21.06 13.99
CA ILE A 290 -12.33 -21.73 12.86
C ILE A 290 -11.82 -21.11 11.56
N ALA A 291 -11.78 -19.78 11.49
CA ALA A 291 -11.30 -19.07 10.32
C ALA A 291 -9.84 -19.43 9.99
N GLN A 292 -8.97 -19.51 11.00
CA GLN A 292 -7.58 -19.93 10.86
C GLN A 292 -7.46 -21.35 10.30
N ARG A 293 -8.23 -22.30 10.84
CA ARG A 293 -8.22 -23.68 10.32
C ARG A 293 -8.69 -23.75 8.86
N GLN A 294 -9.73 -22.99 8.50
CA GLN A 294 -10.21 -22.95 7.12
C GLN A 294 -9.18 -22.30 6.19
N PHE A 295 -8.57 -21.20 6.61
CA PHE A 295 -7.50 -20.55 5.86
C PHE A 295 -6.33 -21.52 5.62
N LEU A 296 -5.84 -22.20 6.65
CA LEU A 296 -4.73 -23.17 6.54
C LEU A 296 -5.10 -24.41 5.70
N ALA A 297 -6.36 -24.84 5.72
CA ALA A 297 -6.81 -25.96 4.88
C ALA A 297 -6.89 -25.59 3.39
N ASN A 298 -7.20 -24.33 3.09
CA ASN A 298 -7.40 -23.83 1.72
C ASN A 298 -6.14 -23.19 1.11
N ASN A 299 -5.16 -22.83 1.93
CA ASN A 299 -3.95 -22.13 1.51
C ASN A 299 -2.72 -22.92 1.99
N LYS A 300 -1.69 -22.96 1.16
CA LYS A 300 -0.51 -23.77 1.47
C LYS A 300 0.45 -22.97 2.33
N LEU A 301 1.05 -23.63 3.33
CA LEU A 301 2.34 -23.16 3.84
C LEU A 301 3.30 -23.20 2.65
N VAL A 302 3.80 -22.05 2.24
CA VAL A 302 4.80 -22.01 1.19
C VAL A 302 6.13 -22.14 1.90
N ALA A 303 6.82 -23.25 1.67
CA ALA A 303 8.27 -23.20 1.74
C ALA A 303 8.67 -22.16 0.69
N ALA A 304 8.87 -20.91 1.14
CA ALA A 304 9.39 -19.87 0.26
C ALA A 304 10.59 -20.47 -0.45
N SER A 305 10.72 -20.25 -1.77
CA SER A 305 11.88 -20.79 -2.48
C SER A 305 13.11 -20.33 -1.70
N GLU A 306 14.10 -21.21 -1.60
CA GLU A 306 15.30 -20.91 -0.82
C GLU A 306 15.89 -19.55 -1.24
N GLU A 307 15.71 -19.18 -2.50
CA GLU A 307 16.04 -17.88 -3.11
C GLU A 307 15.29 -16.68 -2.48
N VAL A 308 13.98 -16.77 -2.22
CA VAL A 308 13.21 -15.70 -1.54
C VAL A 308 13.71 -15.51 -0.12
N ILE A 309 13.96 -16.61 0.59
CA ILE A 309 14.48 -16.57 1.96
C ILE A 309 15.88 -15.95 1.97
N GLN A 310 16.77 -16.44 1.10
CA GLN A 310 18.14 -15.92 0.96
C GLN A 310 18.13 -14.43 0.60
N LEU A 311 17.23 -13.99 -0.28
CA LEU A 311 17.06 -12.58 -0.60
C LEU A 311 16.62 -11.78 0.62
N ILE A 312 15.58 -12.22 1.34
CA ILE A 312 15.10 -11.51 2.54
C ILE A 312 16.22 -11.39 3.57
N GLU A 313 17.01 -12.44 3.77
CA GLU A 313 18.17 -12.41 4.66
C GLU A 313 19.28 -11.47 4.16
N ALA A 314 19.54 -11.44 2.85
CA ALA A 314 20.47 -10.48 2.25
C ALA A 314 19.97 -9.03 2.40
N LEU A 315 18.67 -8.79 2.25
CA LEU A 315 18.06 -7.48 2.46
C LEU A 315 18.14 -7.05 3.92
N LYS A 316 18.21 -7.96 4.90
CA LYS A 316 18.43 -7.58 6.31
C LYS A 316 19.86 -7.10 6.59
N GLN A 317 20.83 -7.42 5.73
CA GLN A 317 22.20 -6.94 5.89
C GLN A 317 22.26 -5.43 5.61
N PRO A 318 23.03 -4.66 6.39
CA PRO A 318 23.10 -3.20 6.27
C PRO A 318 23.96 -2.72 5.09
N ASP A 319 24.46 -3.62 4.25
CA ASP A 319 25.34 -3.28 3.13
C ASP A 319 24.55 -2.72 1.95
N GLY A 320 25.00 -1.60 1.39
CA GLY A 320 24.34 -0.89 0.29
C GLY A 320 23.30 0.14 0.77
N ASN A 321 22.91 1.07 -0.11
CA ASN A 321 21.86 2.03 0.21
C ASN A 321 20.46 1.40 0.03
N ASP A 322 19.44 2.03 0.63
CA ASP A 322 18.07 1.53 0.60
C ASP A 322 17.52 1.36 -0.82
N TRP A 323 17.90 2.22 -1.78
CA TRP A 323 17.44 2.12 -3.16
C TRP A 323 18.04 0.93 -3.91
N GLN A 324 19.31 0.60 -3.67
CA GLN A 324 19.95 -0.59 -4.21
C GLN A 324 19.31 -1.86 -3.66
N ARG A 325 19.05 -1.88 -2.35
CA ARG A 325 18.37 -3.00 -1.68
C ARG A 325 16.93 -3.15 -2.19
N PHE A 326 16.19 -2.06 -2.33
CA PHE A 326 14.83 -2.04 -2.88
C PHE A 326 14.78 -2.50 -4.35
N TYR A 327 15.76 -2.07 -5.16
CA TYR A 327 15.86 -2.52 -6.54
C TYR A 327 16.24 -4.00 -6.64
N SER A 328 17.10 -4.49 -5.74
CA SER A 328 17.45 -5.92 -5.67
C SER A 328 16.25 -6.77 -5.26
N ALA A 329 15.44 -6.29 -4.30
CA ALA A 329 14.16 -6.92 -3.94
C ALA A 329 13.25 -7.06 -5.16
N PHE A 330 13.12 -5.97 -5.94
CA PHE A 330 12.33 -5.94 -7.16
C PHE A 330 12.81 -6.97 -8.20
N LYS A 331 14.13 -7.01 -8.48
CA LYS A 331 14.72 -7.94 -9.46
C LYS A 331 14.44 -9.39 -9.12
N ALA A 332 14.55 -9.75 -7.85
CA ALA A 332 14.33 -11.12 -7.40
C ALA A 332 12.86 -11.53 -7.46
N VAL A 333 11.94 -10.68 -6.98
CA VAL A 333 10.48 -10.94 -7.11
C VAL A 333 10.08 -11.09 -8.57
N TYR A 334 10.66 -10.27 -9.46
CA TYR A 334 10.40 -10.35 -10.88
C TYR A 334 10.79 -11.70 -11.50
N GLN A 335 11.92 -12.31 -11.09
CA GLN A 335 12.28 -13.64 -11.61
C GLN A 335 11.23 -14.69 -11.23
N LEU A 336 10.68 -14.62 -10.01
CA LEU A 336 9.62 -15.52 -9.56
C LEU A 336 8.31 -15.35 -10.33
N ILE A 337 8.02 -14.13 -10.80
CA ILE A 337 6.82 -13.84 -11.63
C ILE A 337 6.94 -14.43 -13.03
N LYS A 338 8.17 -14.59 -13.53
CA LYS A 338 8.42 -15.03 -14.90
C LYS A 338 8.32 -16.55 -15.09
N GLU A 339 8.43 -17.34 -14.02
CA GLU A 339 8.41 -18.82 -14.00
C GLU A 339 7.01 -19.42 -13.78
#